data_AF-A0A1I3V0T2-F1
#
_entry.id   AF-A0A1I3V0T2-F1
#
_cell.length_a   1.000
_cell.length_b   1.000
_cell.length_c   1.000
_cell.angle_alpha   90.00
_cell.angle_beta   90.00
_cell.angle_gamma   90.00
#
_symmetry.space_group_name_H-M   'P 1'
#
loop_
_entity.id
_entity.type
_entity.pdbx_description
1 polymer ?
#
loop_
_entity_poly.entity_id
_entity_poly.type
_entity_poly.pdbx_seq_one_letter_code
_entity_poly.pdbx_strand_id
1 'polypeptide(L)'
;MLENIKISTRMILSYGVITILMVGIGLYSSLALHAGKSNINDITKLIFQITQVNNIINNVSIVASEFITIIIDPDKSLKENELQRIAVYRKNENKLFAILIKKVSDEKGVALVKAAAELRNTYVQVSDKFIGLVTEGQIQDALQLMFGEMRQAQSAYLQSLDDLVTVMEERSLAASVHADKQASAAEIYILILLGGFVIVSVLISFFTIRSITGSVDKDLALRCSHGPG
;
A
#
# COMPACT_ATOMS: atom_id res chain seq x y z
N MET A 1 22.79 -29.59 -42.94
CA MET A 1 22.07 -30.44 -41.96
C MET A 1 20.57 -30.15 -41.86
N LEU A 2 20.06 -28.96 -42.23
CA LEU A 2 18.63 -28.64 -42.18
C LEU A 2 17.81 -29.05 -43.43
N GLU A 3 18.44 -29.58 -44.48
CA GLU A 3 17.74 -29.89 -45.76
C GLU A 3 16.87 -31.16 -45.72
N ASN A 4 17.03 -32.06 -44.74
CA ASN A 4 16.30 -33.34 -44.66
C ASN A 4 15.32 -33.45 -43.47
N ILE A 5 14.80 -32.32 -42.98
CA ILE A 5 13.80 -32.33 -41.89
C ILE A 5 12.39 -32.37 -42.48
N LYS A 6 11.54 -33.26 -41.96
CA LYS A 6 10.12 -33.37 -42.33
C LYS A 6 9.40 -32.02 -42.16
N ILE A 7 8.52 -31.68 -43.10
CA ILE A 7 7.75 -30.43 -43.11
C ILE A 7 6.97 -30.23 -41.79
N SER A 8 6.41 -31.32 -41.21
CA SER A 8 5.70 -31.26 -39.93
C SER A 8 6.59 -30.83 -38.75
N THR A 9 7.82 -31.35 -38.69
CA THR A 9 8.78 -30.99 -37.64
C THR A 9 9.20 -29.52 -37.74
N ARG A 10 9.31 -28.98 -38.96
CA ARG A 10 9.62 -27.55 -39.19
C ARG A 10 8.51 -26.62 -38.71
N MET A 11 7.24 -26.97 -38.98
CA MET A 11 6.09 -26.21 -38.46
C MET A 11 6.02 -26.28 -36.93
N ILE A 12 6.21 -27.47 -36.33
CA ILE A 12 6.21 -27.60 -34.86
C ILE A 12 7.32 -26.75 -34.24
N LEU A 13 8.50 -26.68 -34.87
CA LEU A 13 9.61 -25.86 -34.37
C LEU A 13 9.28 -24.36 -34.42
N SER A 14 8.73 -23.87 -35.54
CA SER A 14 8.39 -22.44 -35.69
C SER A 14 7.27 -22.03 -34.73
N TYR A 15 6.19 -22.82 -34.66
CA TYR A 15 5.08 -22.52 -33.75
C TYR A 15 5.47 -22.72 -32.28
N GLY A 16 6.26 -23.75 -31.96
CA GLY A 16 6.71 -24.03 -30.60
C GLY A 16 7.58 -22.91 -30.02
N VAL A 17 8.50 -22.35 -30.81
CA VAL A 17 9.33 -21.21 -30.38
C VAL A 17 8.46 -19.98 -30.10
N ILE A 18 7.50 -19.67 -30.97
CA ILE A 18 6.56 -18.56 -30.79
C ILE A 18 5.72 -18.76 -29.52
N THR A 19 5.18 -19.95 -29.30
CA THR A 19 4.39 -20.29 -28.11
C THR A 19 5.21 -20.15 -26.83
N ILE A 20 6.45 -20.65 -26.79
CA ILE A 20 7.34 -20.53 -25.61
C ILE A 20 7.60 -19.05 -25.29
N LEU A 21 7.90 -18.23 -26.30
CA LEU A 21 8.12 -16.80 -26.10
C LEU A 21 6.87 -16.10 -25.56
N MET A 22 5.70 -16.42 -26.09
CA MET A 22 4.42 -15.86 -25.66
C MET A 22 4.08 -16.24 -24.20
N VAL A 23 4.36 -17.48 -23.81
CA VAL A 23 4.24 -17.93 -22.41
C VAL A 23 5.23 -17.18 -21.52
N GLY A 24 6.47 -16.99 -21.96
CA GLY A 24 7.49 -16.23 -21.23
C GLY A 24 7.08 -14.80 -20.93
N ILE A 25 6.53 -14.09 -21.92
CA ILE A 25 6.00 -12.72 -21.75
C ILE A 25 4.81 -12.74 -20.77
N GLY A 26 3.90 -13.70 -20.90
CA GLY A 26 2.76 -13.84 -20.00
C GLY A 26 3.18 -14.07 -18.55
N LEU A 27 4.18 -14.93 -18.31
CA LEU A 27 4.75 -15.17 -16.99
C LEU A 27 5.41 -13.91 -16.41
N TYR A 28 6.23 -13.22 -17.20
CA TYR A 28 6.90 -11.99 -16.76
C TYR A 28 5.88 -10.89 -16.43
N SER A 29 4.89 -10.68 -17.30
CA SER A 29 3.81 -9.71 -17.08
C SER A 29 3.03 -10.02 -15.80
N SER A 30 2.71 -11.29 -15.55
CA SER A 30 2.07 -11.71 -14.30
C SER A 30 2.93 -11.40 -13.07
N LEU A 31 4.24 -11.66 -13.11
CA LEU A 31 5.15 -11.33 -12.01
C LEU A 31 5.23 -9.81 -11.76
N ALA A 32 5.33 -9.01 -12.82
CA ALA A 32 5.34 -7.55 -12.73
C ALA A 32 4.04 -7.00 -12.12
N LEU A 33 2.88 -7.53 -12.52
CA LEU A 33 1.59 -7.17 -11.95
C LEU A 33 1.47 -7.56 -10.47
N HIS A 34 1.98 -8.74 -10.08
CA HIS A 34 1.98 -9.15 -8.68
C HIS A 34 2.85 -8.24 -7.81
N ALA A 35 4.03 -7.85 -8.29
CA ALA A 35 4.89 -6.89 -7.60
C ALA A 35 4.19 -5.53 -7.45
N GLY A 36 3.57 -5.02 -8.53
CA GLY A 36 2.79 -3.77 -8.50
C GLY A 36 1.62 -3.84 -7.50
N LYS A 37 0.89 -4.97 -7.46
CA LYS A 37 -0.19 -5.18 -6.49
C LYS A 37 0.30 -5.17 -5.05
N SER A 38 1.47 -5.75 -4.77
CA SER A 38 2.06 -5.72 -3.42
C SER A 38 2.36 -4.30 -2.99
N ASN A 39 2.99 -3.50 -3.87
CA ASN A 39 3.31 -2.09 -3.58
C ASN A 39 2.05 -1.26 -3.28
N ILE A 40 1.00 -1.42 -4.09
CA ILE A 40 -0.29 -0.73 -3.88
C ILE A 40 -0.91 -1.14 -2.54
N ASN A 41 -0.82 -2.41 -2.18
CA ASN A 41 -1.34 -2.90 -0.90
C ASN A 41 -0.60 -2.27 0.28
N ASP A 42 0.72 -2.11 0.19
CA ASP A 42 1.52 -1.51 1.26
C ASP A 42 1.23 0.00 1.42
N ILE A 43 1.07 0.72 0.31
CA ILE A 43 0.61 2.12 0.32
C ILE A 43 -0.78 2.23 0.94
N THR A 44 -1.71 1.35 0.56
CA THR A 44 -3.09 1.34 1.08
C THR A 44 -3.11 1.07 2.60
N LYS A 45 -2.26 0.17 3.09
CA LYS A 45 -2.11 -0.08 4.54
C LYS A 45 -1.64 1.17 5.28
N LEU A 46 -0.66 1.90 4.74
CA LEU A 46 -0.16 3.14 5.34
C LEU A 46 -1.25 4.21 5.37
N ILE A 47 -1.98 4.43 4.27
CA ILE A 47 -3.11 5.37 4.22
C ILE A 47 -4.18 5.02 5.26
N PHE A 48 -4.50 3.73 5.40
CA PHE A 48 -5.44 3.28 6.41
C PHE A 48 -4.94 3.60 7.83
N GLN A 49 -3.66 3.35 8.13
CA GLN A 49 -3.06 3.67 9.42
C GLN A 49 -3.07 5.18 9.70
N ILE A 50 -2.70 6.01 8.72
CA ILE A 50 -2.77 7.48 8.81
C ILE A 50 -4.19 7.93 9.16
N THR A 51 -5.20 7.33 8.54
CA THR A 51 -6.61 7.63 8.86
C THR A 51 -6.97 7.24 10.29
N GLN A 52 -6.47 6.10 10.79
CA GLN A 52 -6.69 5.72 12.20
C GLN A 52 -6.03 6.72 13.17
N VAL A 53 -4.82 7.19 12.88
CA VAL A 53 -4.13 8.19 13.72
C VAL A 53 -4.86 9.53 13.69
N ASN A 54 -5.31 9.98 12.51
CA ASN A 54 -6.13 11.19 12.39
C ASN A 54 -7.46 11.08 13.15
N ASN A 55 -8.09 9.90 13.18
CA ASN A 55 -9.27 9.68 14.01
C ASN A 55 -8.96 9.82 15.51
N ILE A 56 -7.77 9.42 15.95
CA ILE A 56 -7.31 9.64 17.34
C ILE A 56 -7.16 11.14 17.59
N ILE A 57 -6.46 11.88 16.72
CA ILE A 57 -6.29 13.33 16.82
C ILE A 57 -7.65 14.04 16.94
N ASN A 58 -8.61 13.65 16.10
CA ASN A 58 -9.97 14.19 16.16
C ASN A 58 -10.68 13.86 17.49
N ASN A 59 -10.57 12.64 18.00
CA ASN A 59 -11.14 12.27 19.30
C ASN A 59 -10.56 13.12 20.45
N VAL A 60 -9.25 13.38 20.43
CA VAL A 60 -8.58 14.22 21.44
C VAL A 60 -9.14 15.64 21.41
N SER A 61 -9.34 16.20 20.23
CA SER A 61 -9.93 17.53 20.06
C SER A 61 -11.39 17.61 20.54
N ILE A 62 -12.18 16.57 20.28
CA ILE A 62 -13.56 16.47 20.79
C ILE A 62 -13.56 16.39 22.32
N VAL A 63 -12.73 15.52 22.90
CA VAL A 63 -12.59 15.37 24.35
C VAL A 63 -12.16 16.69 25.01
N ALA A 64 -11.24 17.43 24.40
CA ALA A 64 -10.83 18.75 24.91
C ALA A 64 -11.98 19.77 24.90
N SER A 65 -12.81 19.74 23.85
CA SER A 65 -14.00 20.58 23.75
C SER A 65 -15.02 20.21 24.84
N GLU A 66 -15.14 18.93 25.15
CA GLU A 66 -16.01 18.43 26.20
C GLU A 66 -15.60 18.89 27.60
N PHE A 67 -14.30 18.91 27.89
CA PHE A 67 -13.81 19.43 29.15
C PHE A 67 -14.16 20.91 29.35
N ILE A 68 -14.10 21.69 28.27
CA ILE A 68 -14.54 23.09 28.29
C ILE A 68 -16.04 23.18 28.57
N THR A 69 -16.87 22.37 27.89
CA THR A 69 -18.33 22.30 28.13
C THR A 69 -18.64 21.98 29.59
N ILE A 70 -17.94 21.00 30.19
CA ILE A 70 -18.13 20.60 31.59
C ILE A 70 -17.88 21.75 32.59
N ILE A 71 -16.96 22.67 32.30
CA ILE A 71 -16.70 23.85 33.14
C ILE A 71 -17.80 24.90 32.96
N ILE A 72 -18.18 25.18 31.72
CA ILE A 72 -19.03 26.31 31.38
C ILE A 72 -20.50 26.01 31.68
N ASP A 73 -20.94 24.77 31.51
CA ASP A 73 -22.32 24.38 31.68
C ASP A 73 -22.70 24.33 33.18
N PRO A 74 -23.75 25.03 33.62
CA PRO A 74 -24.24 24.92 34.99
C PRO A 74 -25.09 23.65 35.25
N ASP A 75 -25.59 22.96 34.22
CA ASP A 75 -26.48 21.80 34.36
C ASP A 75 -25.71 20.51 34.67
N LYS A 76 -26.03 19.88 35.82
CA LYS A 76 -25.40 18.62 36.25
C LYS A 76 -25.72 17.44 35.33
N SER A 77 -26.89 17.42 34.72
CA SER A 77 -27.31 16.33 33.83
C SER A 77 -26.53 16.34 32.51
N LEU A 78 -26.22 17.54 31.98
CA LEU A 78 -25.38 17.70 30.80
C LEU A 78 -23.93 17.31 31.09
N LYS A 79 -23.39 17.65 32.26
CA LYS A 79 -22.04 17.20 32.67
C LYS A 79 -21.87 15.69 32.69
N GLU A 80 -22.85 14.97 33.23
CA GLU A 80 -22.81 13.50 33.26
C GLU A 80 -22.80 12.91 31.83
N ASN A 81 -23.59 13.47 30.92
CA ASN A 81 -23.59 13.07 29.51
C ASN A 81 -22.23 13.32 28.85
N GLU A 82 -21.59 14.46 29.10
CA GLU A 82 -20.26 14.76 28.55
C GLU A 82 -19.17 13.82 29.12
N LEU A 83 -19.23 13.46 30.40
CA LEU A 83 -18.33 12.45 30.98
C LEU A 83 -18.50 11.08 30.32
N GLN A 84 -19.74 10.68 30.02
CA GLN A 84 -20.00 9.45 29.27
C GLN A 84 -19.45 9.52 27.84
N ARG A 85 -19.59 10.67 27.15
CA ARG A 85 -19.02 10.87 25.82
C ARG A 85 -17.49 10.77 25.84
N ILE A 86 -16.82 11.39 26.82
CA ILE A 86 -15.37 11.27 27.01
C ILE A 86 -14.97 9.79 27.17
N ALA A 87 -15.69 9.02 27.99
CA ALA A 87 -15.41 7.60 28.18
C ALA A 87 -15.53 6.79 26.87
N VAL A 88 -16.52 7.11 26.03
CA VAL A 88 -16.70 6.49 24.70
C VAL A 88 -15.51 6.80 23.79
N TYR A 89 -15.09 8.07 23.69
CA TYR A 89 -13.93 8.45 22.87
C TYR A 89 -12.64 7.80 23.35
N ARG A 90 -12.38 7.81 24.67
CA ARG A 90 -11.21 7.14 25.25
C ARG A 90 -11.19 5.63 24.96
N LYS A 91 -12.35 4.96 25.01
CA LYS A 91 -12.49 3.55 24.64
C LYS A 91 -12.21 3.33 23.15
N ASN A 92 -12.65 4.24 22.29
CA ASN A 92 -12.37 4.20 20.86
C ASN A 92 -10.87 4.35 20.58
N GLU A 93 -10.20 5.33 21.19
CA GLU A 93 -8.75 5.52 21.08
C GLU A 93 -7.98 4.26 21.49
N ASN A 94 -8.32 3.62 22.61
CA ASN A 94 -7.70 2.36 23.04
C ASN A 94 -7.80 1.27 21.97
N LYS A 95 -8.96 1.16 21.29
CA LYS A 95 -9.14 0.21 20.19
C LYS A 95 -8.26 0.58 19.00
N LEU A 96 -8.20 1.86 18.64
CA LEU A 96 -7.37 2.37 17.54
C LEU A 96 -5.88 2.09 17.80
N PHE A 97 -5.38 2.37 19.00
CA PHE A 97 -4.01 2.00 19.41
C PHE A 97 -3.75 0.49 19.32
N ALA A 98 -4.68 -0.34 19.80
CA ALA A 98 -4.53 -1.79 19.70
C ALA A 98 -4.50 -2.29 18.24
N ILE A 99 -5.25 -1.64 17.35
CA ILE A 99 -5.20 -1.91 15.90
C ILE A 99 -3.84 -1.49 15.33
N LEU A 100 -3.36 -0.29 15.66
CA LEU A 100 -2.07 0.23 15.19
C LEU A 100 -0.91 -0.68 15.64
N ILE A 101 -0.85 -1.08 16.92
CA ILE A 101 0.19 -1.99 17.43
C ILE A 101 0.21 -3.33 16.70
N LYS A 102 -0.95 -3.85 16.28
CA LYS A 102 -1.04 -5.13 15.55
C LYS A 102 -0.75 -5.01 14.06
N LYS A 103 -0.93 -3.82 13.48
CA LYS A 103 -0.87 -3.60 12.02
C LYS A 103 0.42 -2.93 11.57
N VAL A 104 1.08 -2.18 12.44
CA VAL A 104 2.39 -1.61 12.17
C VAL A 104 3.43 -2.73 12.32
N SER A 105 4.12 -3.04 11.24
CA SER A 105 5.05 -4.18 11.16
C SER A 105 6.52 -3.81 11.32
N ASP A 106 6.86 -2.53 11.22
CA ASP A 106 8.24 -2.06 11.37
C ASP A 106 8.54 -1.59 12.79
N GLU A 107 9.76 -1.87 13.25
CA GLU A 107 10.21 -1.57 14.62
C GLU A 107 10.10 -0.07 14.96
N LYS A 108 10.43 0.81 14.00
CA LYS A 108 10.36 2.26 14.18
C LYS A 108 8.92 2.72 14.42
N GLY A 109 7.98 2.27 13.59
CA GLY A 109 6.56 2.59 13.73
C GLY A 109 5.96 2.05 15.03
N VAL A 110 6.33 0.83 15.44
CA VAL A 110 5.90 0.28 16.73
C VAL A 110 6.42 1.13 17.89
N ALA A 111 7.68 1.58 17.84
CA ALA A 111 8.24 2.46 18.86
C ALA A 111 7.49 3.80 18.94
N LEU A 112 7.18 4.44 17.81
CA LEU A 112 6.42 5.70 17.76
C LEU A 112 5.00 5.54 18.30
N VAL A 113 4.31 4.45 17.94
CA VAL A 113 2.96 4.15 18.46
C VAL A 113 2.98 3.95 19.98
N LYS A 114 4.02 3.29 20.51
CA LYS A 114 4.19 3.12 21.97
C LYS A 114 4.44 4.45 22.66
N ALA A 115 5.31 5.30 22.12
CA ALA A 115 5.59 6.63 22.66
C ALA A 115 4.31 7.49 22.71
N ALA A 116 3.50 7.48 21.64
CA ALA A 116 2.21 8.17 21.63
C ALA A 116 1.23 7.59 22.67
N ALA A 117 1.24 6.27 22.90
CA ALA A 117 0.41 5.64 23.92
C ALA A 117 0.84 6.02 25.36
N GLU A 118 2.13 6.21 25.61
CA GLU A 118 2.65 6.69 26.90
C GLU A 118 2.23 8.15 27.17
N LEU A 119 2.33 9.01 26.15
CA LEU A 119 1.85 10.40 26.24
C LEU A 119 0.34 10.47 26.42
N ARG A 120 -0.41 9.58 25.77
CA ARG A 120 -1.85 9.42 26.02
C ARG A 120 -2.13 9.10 27.49
N ASN A 121 -1.40 8.16 28.09
CA ASN A 121 -1.61 7.80 29.50
C ASN A 121 -1.35 8.99 30.42
N THR A 122 -0.32 9.78 30.13
CA THR A 122 -0.02 11.03 30.84
C THR A 122 -1.20 12.01 30.74
N TYR A 123 -1.71 12.25 29.52
CA TYR A 123 -2.86 13.12 29.31
C TYR A 123 -4.13 12.62 30.03
N VAL A 124 -4.39 11.31 30.01
CA VAL A 124 -5.54 10.71 30.71
C VAL A 124 -5.44 10.91 32.22
N GLN A 125 -4.26 10.69 32.83
CA GLN A 125 -4.07 10.89 34.27
C GLN A 125 -4.35 12.33 34.69
N VAL A 126 -3.86 13.32 33.93
CA VAL A 126 -4.10 14.74 34.23
C VAL A 126 -5.56 15.10 33.99
N SER A 127 -6.18 14.55 32.94
CA SER A 127 -7.60 14.71 32.68
C SER A 127 -8.49 14.13 33.79
N ASP A 128 -8.07 13.02 34.42
CA ASP A 128 -8.82 12.40 35.52
C ASP A 128 -8.73 13.25 36.79
N LYS A 129 -7.56 13.85 37.07
CA LYS A 129 -7.43 14.87 38.13
C LYS A 129 -8.37 16.06 37.86
N PHE A 130 -8.42 16.53 36.62
CA PHE A 130 -9.33 17.60 36.21
C PHE A 130 -10.80 17.25 36.49
N ILE A 131 -11.25 16.05 36.08
CA ILE A 131 -12.62 15.59 36.36
C ILE A 131 -12.88 15.58 37.87
N GLY A 132 -11.95 15.07 38.68
CA GLY A 132 -12.06 15.08 40.14
C GLY A 132 -12.27 16.48 40.72
N LEU A 133 -11.43 17.44 40.33
CA LEU A 133 -11.55 18.84 40.78
C LEU A 133 -12.91 19.46 40.42
N VAL A 134 -13.42 19.18 39.21
CA VAL A 134 -14.74 19.67 38.80
C VAL A 134 -15.86 19.02 39.61
N THR A 135 -15.80 17.70 39.85
CA THR A 135 -16.79 16.98 40.66
C THR A 135 -16.80 17.44 42.11
N GLU A 136 -15.64 17.82 42.66
CA GLU A 136 -15.49 18.39 44.01
C GLU A 136 -15.89 19.88 44.09
N GLY A 137 -16.22 20.51 42.96
CA GLY A 137 -16.62 21.93 42.89
C GLY A 137 -15.43 22.91 42.91
N GLN A 138 -14.20 22.41 42.81
CA GLN A 138 -12.96 23.18 42.82
C GLN A 138 -12.65 23.75 41.42
N ILE A 139 -13.52 24.62 40.91
CA ILE A 139 -13.44 25.13 39.52
C ILE A 139 -12.17 25.94 39.25
N GLN A 140 -11.68 26.73 40.21
CA GLN A 140 -10.44 27.51 40.01
C GLN A 140 -9.22 26.61 39.85
N ASP A 141 -9.09 25.59 40.69
CA ASP A 141 -7.99 24.60 40.60
C ASP A 141 -8.10 23.80 39.30
N ALA A 142 -9.32 23.42 38.89
CA ALA A 142 -9.57 22.74 37.62
C ALA A 142 -9.13 23.60 36.42
N LEU A 143 -9.43 24.89 36.41
CA LEU A 143 -9.01 25.83 35.37
C LEU A 143 -7.48 25.99 35.34
N GLN A 144 -6.84 26.10 36.50
CA GLN A 144 -5.38 26.19 36.59
C GLN A 144 -4.72 24.92 36.02
N LEU A 145 -5.25 23.74 36.34
CA LEU A 145 -4.78 22.47 35.80
C LEU A 145 -5.02 22.38 34.28
N MET A 146 -6.21 22.79 33.81
CA MET A 146 -6.61 22.75 32.40
C MET A 146 -5.67 23.61 31.54
N PHE A 147 -5.38 24.84 31.96
CA PHE A 147 -4.51 25.75 31.21
C PHE A 147 -3.01 25.52 31.43
N GLY A 148 -2.63 24.72 32.43
CA GLY A 148 -1.26 24.34 32.75
C GLY A 148 -0.91 22.92 32.28
N GLU A 149 -0.76 22.02 33.26
CA GLU A 149 -0.28 20.63 33.07
C GLU A 149 -1.09 19.88 32.00
N MET A 150 -2.42 20.05 31.99
CA MET A 150 -3.30 19.33 31.06
C MET A 150 -3.07 19.77 29.61
N ARG A 151 -2.97 21.08 29.37
CA ARG A 151 -2.69 21.63 28.03
C ARG A 151 -1.31 21.21 27.53
N GLN A 152 -0.31 21.18 28.41
CA GLN A 152 1.03 20.71 28.06
C GLN A 152 1.00 19.21 27.69
N ALA A 153 0.34 18.39 28.49
CA ALA A 153 0.19 16.95 28.21
C ALA A 153 -0.58 16.70 26.91
N GLN A 154 -1.65 17.45 26.65
CA GLN A 154 -2.41 17.38 25.40
C GLN A 154 -1.53 17.75 24.20
N SER A 155 -0.76 18.85 24.29
CA SER A 155 0.09 19.31 23.21
C SER A 155 1.20 18.31 22.89
N ALA A 156 1.85 17.75 23.91
CA ALA A 156 2.88 16.71 23.72
C ALA A 156 2.29 15.46 23.05
N TYR A 157 1.10 15.05 23.50
CA TYR A 157 0.40 13.92 22.90
C TYR A 157 0.02 14.17 21.44
N LEU A 158 -0.60 15.30 21.12
CA LEU A 158 -0.96 15.67 19.74
C LEU A 158 0.28 15.77 18.83
N GLN A 159 1.37 16.36 19.32
CA GLN A 159 2.63 16.42 18.56
C GLN A 159 3.15 15.02 18.23
N SER A 160 3.13 14.09 19.18
CA SER A 160 3.58 12.71 18.91
C SER A 160 2.73 11.97 17.87
N LEU A 161 1.43 12.29 17.79
CA LEU A 161 0.54 11.75 16.76
C LEU A 161 0.81 12.38 15.39
N ASP A 162 1.10 13.68 15.35
CA ASP A 162 1.47 14.41 14.12
C ASP A 162 2.82 13.93 13.56
N ASP A 163 3.82 13.75 14.42
CA ASP A 163 5.11 13.17 14.06
C ASP A 163 4.93 11.74 13.51
N LEU A 164 4.03 10.95 14.10
CA LEU A 164 3.70 9.62 13.61
C LEU A 164 3.05 9.65 12.22
N VAL A 165 2.10 10.57 11.99
CA VAL A 165 1.48 10.78 10.67
C VAL A 165 2.53 11.17 9.65
N THR A 166 3.40 12.14 9.98
CA THR A 166 4.48 12.61 9.10
C THR A 166 5.37 11.46 8.64
N VAL A 167 5.82 10.61 9.57
CA VAL A 167 6.64 9.43 9.23
C VAL A 167 5.88 8.42 8.35
N MET A 168 4.58 8.23 8.58
CA MET A 168 3.76 7.35 7.74
C MET A 168 3.56 7.93 6.33
N GLU A 169 3.38 9.24 6.20
CA GLU A 169 3.24 9.95 4.93
C GLU A 169 4.53 9.90 4.11
N GLU A 170 5.68 10.17 4.73
CA GLU A 170 6.99 10.04 4.08
C GLU A 170 7.22 8.64 3.52
N ARG A 171 6.84 7.60 4.29
CA ARG A 171 6.95 6.20 3.85
C ARG A 171 5.98 5.87 2.72
N SER A 172 4.76 6.40 2.78
CA SER A 172 3.75 6.24 1.73
C SER A 172 4.23 6.87 0.42
N LEU A 173 4.80 8.07 0.50
CA LEU A 173 5.37 8.78 -0.64
C LEU A 173 6.58 8.02 -1.22
N ALA A 174 7.50 7.56 -0.38
CA ALA A 174 8.66 6.77 -0.82
C ALA A 174 8.22 5.46 -1.49
N ALA A 175 7.23 4.76 -0.93
CA ALA A 175 6.67 3.55 -1.51
C ALA A 175 5.99 3.82 -2.87
N SER A 176 5.30 4.95 -2.99
CA SER A 176 4.64 5.39 -4.24
C SER A 176 5.65 5.67 -5.34
N VAL A 177 6.72 6.43 -5.04
CA VAL A 177 7.81 6.71 -5.99
C VAL A 177 8.52 5.43 -6.42
N HIS A 178 8.75 4.50 -5.49
CA HIS A 178 9.35 3.21 -5.80
C HIS A 178 8.45 2.34 -6.69
N ALA A 179 7.14 2.31 -6.41
CA ALA A 179 6.15 1.60 -7.21
C ALA A 179 6.08 2.13 -8.65
N ASP A 180 6.10 3.46 -8.82
CA ASP A 180 6.10 4.13 -10.12
C ASP A 180 7.34 3.74 -10.94
N LYS A 181 8.54 3.84 -10.35
CA LYS A 181 9.79 3.41 -11.01
C LYS A 181 9.77 1.94 -11.43
N GLN A 182 9.23 1.06 -10.59
CA GLN A 182 9.09 -0.36 -10.93
C GLN A 182 8.10 -0.59 -12.06
N ALA A 183 6.98 0.15 -12.09
CA ALA A 183 5.99 0.07 -13.16
C ALA A 183 6.58 0.55 -14.49
N SER A 184 7.27 1.71 -14.52
CA SER A 184 7.93 2.21 -15.73
C SER A 184 9.01 1.26 -16.24
N ALA A 185 9.80 0.66 -15.34
CA ALA A 185 10.80 -0.31 -15.74
C ALA A 185 10.15 -1.56 -16.35
N ALA A 186 9.09 -2.09 -15.73
CA ALA A 186 8.35 -3.24 -16.25
C ALA A 186 7.74 -2.95 -17.63
N GLU A 187 7.19 -1.75 -17.83
CA GLU A 187 6.67 -1.32 -19.13
C GLU A 187 7.76 -1.32 -20.21
N ILE A 188 8.92 -0.73 -19.94
CA ILE A 188 10.06 -0.73 -20.87
C ILE A 188 10.51 -2.16 -21.19
N TYR A 189 10.62 -3.04 -20.18
CA TYR A 189 10.99 -4.44 -20.40
C TYR A 189 9.97 -5.18 -21.26
N ILE A 190 8.67 -4.97 -21.04
CA ILE A 190 7.60 -5.57 -21.85
C ILE A 190 7.68 -5.06 -23.29
N LEU A 191 7.91 -3.76 -23.50
CA LEU A 191 8.05 -3.18 -24.85
C LEU A 191 9.28 -3.74 -25.58
N ILE A 192 10.42 -3.89 -24.90
CA ILE A 192 11.62 -4.52 -25.48
C ILE A 192 11.36 -5.98 -25.82
N LEU A 193 10.71 -6.74 -24.93
CA LEU A 193 10.35 -8.14 -25.17
C LEU A 193 9.38 -8.29 -26.35
N LEU A 194 8.37 -7.44 -26.44
CA LEU A 194 7.42 -7.42 -27.56
C LEU A 194 8.11 -7.05 -28.87
N GLY A 195 8.95 -6.02 -28.88
CA GLY A 195 9.73 -5.63 -30.06
C GLY A 195 10.66 -6.77 -30.53
N GLY A 196 11.38 -7.39 -29.60
CA GLY A 196 12.23 -8.54 -29.88
C GLY A 196 11.43 -9.74 -30.41
N PHE A 197 10.26 -10.02 -29.84
CA PHE A 197 9.36 -11.07 -30.28
C PHE A 197 8.87 -10.85 -31.72
N VAL A 198 8.49 -9.61 -32.08
CA VAL A 198 8.11 -9.27 -33.45
C VAL A 198 9.25 -9.54 -34.42
N ILE A 199 10.47 -9.11 -34.10
CA ILE A 199 11.66 -9.33 -34.95
C ILE A 199 11.92 -10.82 -35.13
N VAL A 200 11.94 -11.59 -34.04
CA VAL A 200 12.16 -13.05 -34.07
C VAL A 200 11.07 -13.75 -34.87
N SER A 201 9.80 -13.36 -34.69
CA SER A 201 8.67 -13.92 -35.42
C SER A 201 8.77 -13.68 -36.92
N VAL A 202 9.16 -12.46 -37.34
CA VAL A 202 9.39 -12.12 -38.75
C VAL A 202 10.54 -12.93 -39.33
N LEU A 203 11.66 -13.07 -38.61
CA LEU A 203 12.80 -13.86 -39.06
C LEU A 203 12.45 -15.34 -39.22
N ILE A 204 11.80 -15.94 -38.21
CA ILE A 204 11.36 -17.35 -38.27
C ILE A 204 10.38 -17.56 -39.43
N SER A 205 9.44 -16.64 -39.63
CA SER A 205 8.48 -16.70 -40.72
C SER A 205 9.19 -16.65 -42.08
N PHE A 206 10.12 -15.70 -42.27
CA PHE A 206 10.90 -15.57 -43.49
C PHE A 206 11.74 -16.82 -43.79
N PHE A 207 12.47 -17.35 -42.80
CA PHE A 207 13.25 -18.58 -42.95
C PHE A 207 12.37 -19.80 -43.25
N THR A 208 11.22 -19.90 -42.59
CA THR A 208 10.28 -21.02 -42.80
C THR A 208 9.70 -20.97 -44.20
N ILE A 209 9.25 -19.81 -44.68
CA ILE A 209 8.74 -19.62 -46.04
C ILE A 209 9.80 -20.01 -47.06
N ARG A 210 11.02 -19.44 -46.98
CA ARG A 210 12.10 -19.70 -47.94
C ARG A 210 12.49 -21.18 -48.00
N SER A 211 12.50 -21.85 -46.85
CA SER A 211 12.85 -23.26 -46.78
C SER A 211 11.70 -24.18 -47.23
N ILE A 212 10.43 -23.75 -47.16
CA ILE A 212 9.30 -24.52 -47.75
C ILE A 212 9.35 -24.38 -49.28
N THR A 213 9.37 -23.16 -49.81
CA THR A 213 9.36 -22.92 -51.26
C THR A 213 10.57 -23.56 -51.96
N GLY A 214 11.77 -23.45 -51.39
CA GLY A 214 12.96 -24.10 -51.96
C GLY A 214 12.92 -25.63 -51.97
N SER A 215 12.16 -26.27 -51.08
CA SER A 215 11.97 -27.73 -51.08
C SER A 215 10.93 -28.15 -52.13
N VAL A 216 9.88 -27.36 -52.31
CA VAL A 216 8.81 -27.63 -53.28
C VAL A 216 9.32 -27.46 -54.71
N ASP A 217 10.13 -26.44 -54.98
CA ASP A 217 10.74 -26.23 -56.31
C ASP A 217 11.68 -27.38 -56.71
N LYS A 218 12.45 -27.92 -55.76
CA LYS A 218 13.31 -29.10 -56.00
C LYS A 218 12.49 -30.35 -56.33
N ASP A 219 11.41 -30.61 -55.60
CA ASP A 219 10.53 -31.77 -55.85
C ASP A 219 9.77 -31.65 -57.18
N LEU A 220 9.33 -30.44 -57.56
CA LEU A 220 8.71 -30.18 -58.87
C LEU A 220 9.72 -30.37 -60.01
N ALA A 221 10.95 -29.85 -59.87
CA ALA A 221 12.00 -30.03 -60.86
C ALA A 221 12.39 -31.50 -61.06
N LEU A 222 12.47 -32.29 -59.97
CA LEU A 222 12.73 -33.73 -60.04
C LEU A 222 11.60 -34.47 -60.76
N ARG A 223 10.33 -34.15 -60.47
CA ARG A 223 9.17 -34.76 -61.14
C ARG A 223 9.07 -34.39 -62.62
N CYS A 224 9.40 -33.16 -63.02
CA CYS A 224 9.45 -32.76 -64.42
C CYS A 224 10.61 -33.44 -65.19
N SER A 225 11.74 -33.71 -64.52
CA SER A 225 12.87 -34.44 -65.13
C SER A 225 12.61 -35.94 -65.33
N HIS A 226 11.64 -36.50 -64.60
CA HIS A 226 11.20 -37.90 -64.66
C HIS A 226 9.77 -38.03 -65.21
N GLY A 227 9.33 -37.09 -66.06
CA GLY A 227 8.03 -37.14 -66.73
C GLY A 227 7.81 -38.47 -67.49
N PRO A 228 6.56 -38.95 -67.61
CA PRO A 228 6.26 -40.32 -68.01
C PRO A 228 6.77 -40.58 -69.43
N GLY A 229 7.63 -41.59 -69.56
CA GLY A 229 7.84 -42.28 -70.84
C GLY A 229 6.60 -43.09 -71.21
#